data_AF-A0A382XME4-F1
#
_entry.id   AF-A0A382XME4-F1
#
_cell.length_a   1.000
_cell.length_b   1.000
_cell.length_c   1.000
_cell.angle_alpha   90.00
_cell.angle_beta   90.00
_cell.angle_gamma   90.00
#
_symmetry.space_group_name_H-M   'P 1'
#
loop_
_entity.id
_entity.type
_entity.pdbx_description
1 polymer ?
#
loop_
_entity_poly.entity_id
_entity_poly.type
_entity_poly.pdbx_seq_one_letter_code
_entity_poly.pdbx_strand_id
1 'polypeptide(L)'
;TQCCDRDGDGFGDNPNGNNPDAFPDEPTQWYDLDGDGLGDNPSGVNGDPYPGDYDNDGEPDETDVFPEDPDRTLDDDQDGLSVEEEGAILDGIPERDMPIIFGAIFMTMLLGIALGYTWGIMRNRP
;
A
#
# COMPACT_ATOMS: atom_id res chain seq x y z
N THR A 1 -36.50 6.11 3.82
CA THR A 1 -37.28 6.92 2.84
C THR A 1 -36.33 7.88 2.18
N GLN A 2 -36.30 7.94 0.85
CA GLN A 2 -35.70 9.08 0.17
C GLN A 2 -36.45 10.35 0.62
N CYS A 3 -35.71 11.35 1.09
CA CYS A 3 -36.10 12.74 0.89
C CYS A 3 -35.01 13.34 0.05
N CYS A 4 -35.41 14.34 -0.73
CA CYS A 4 -34.49 15.29 -1.32
C CYS A 4 -33.67 14.63 -2.44
N ASP A 5 -33.51 15.40 -3.50
CA ASP A 5 -33.00 15.02 -4.82
C ASP A 5 -32.71 16.39 -5.44
N ARG A 6 -31.49 16.88 -5.21
CA ARG A 6 -31.18 18.31 -5.24
C ARG A 6 -30.76 18.79 -6.63
N ASP A 7 -30.07 17.92 -7.34
CA ASP A 7 -29.51 18.12 -8.66
C ASP A 7 -30.35 17.44 -9.76
N GLY A 8 -31.12 16.39 -9.42
CA GLY A 8 -32.19 15.82 -10.24
C GLY A 8 -31.84 14.51 -10.93
N ASP A 9 -30.87 13.75 -10.43
CA ASP A 9 -30.35 12.54 -11.07
C ASP A 9 -31.27 11.30 -10.88
N GLY A 10 -32.00 11.23 -9.75
CA GLY A 10 -32.92 10.16 -9.39
C GLY A 10 -32.53 9.32 -8.15
N PHE A 11 -31.42 9.62 -7.47
CA PHE A 11 -31.00 9.03 -6.20
C PHE A 11 -31.52 9.89 -5.02
N GLY A 12 -30.66 10.58 -4.27
CA GLY A 12 -31.06 11.70 -3.40
C GLY A 12 -30.49 11.74 -1.97
N ASP A 13 -30.43 12.96 -1.41
CA ASP A 13 -29.58 13.45 -0.31
C ASP A 13 -29.61 12.70 1.05
N ASN A 14 -30.40 11.64 1.21
CA ASN A 14 -30.49 10.90 2.47
C ASN A 14 -29.54 9.69 2.47
N PRO A 15 -28.43 9.69 3.24
CA PRO A 15 -27.53 8.54 3.34
C PRO A 15 -28.18 7.30 3.99
N ASN A 16 -29.34 7.47 4.66
CA ASN A 16 -30.18 6.39 5.17
C ASN A 16 -31.39 6.15 4.23
N GLY A 17 -31.19 6.38 2.93
CA GLY A 17 -32.15 6.18 1.84
C GLY A 17 -32.29 4.71 1.44
N ASN A 18 -32.99 4.48 0.33
CA ASN A 18 -32.94 3.19 -0.37
C ASN A 18 -31.89 3.21 -1.50
N ASN A 19 -31.71 4.39 -2.09
CA ASN A 19 -30.73 4.73 -3.11
C ASN A 19 -30.00 5.99 -2.60
N PRO A 20 -29.22 5.90 -1.51
CA PRO A 20 -28.49 7.06 -1.02
C PRO A 20 -27.58 7.60 -2.11
N ASP A 21 -27.43 8.91 -2.14
CA ASP A 21 -26.58 9.65 -3.06
C ASP A 21 -25.35 10.17 -2.28
N ALA A 22 -24.17 9.88 -2.83
CA ALA A 22 -22.87 10.32 -2.29
C ALA A 22 -22.50 11.76 -2.69
N PHE A 23 -23.06 12.29 -3.79
CA PHE A 23 -22.71 13.59 -4.37
C PHE A 23 -23.91 14.54 -4.57
N PRO A 24 -24.61 15.00 -3.50
CA PRO A 24 -25.87 15.75 -3.61
C PRO A 24 -25.82 17.17 -4.20
N ASP A 25 -24.83 17.50 -5.03
CA ASP A 25 -24.70 18.73 -5.79
C ASP A 25 -24.11 18.50 -7.22
N GLU A 26 -23.93 17.24 -7.68
CA GLU A 26 -23.36 16.89 -9.00
C GLU A 26 -24.17 15.79 -9.71
N PRO A 27 -25.11 16.13 -10.63
CA PRO A 27 -26.14 15.23 -11.19
C PRO A 27 -25.61 14.18 -12.19
N THR A 28 -24.31 13.92 -12.16
CA THR A 28 -23.67 12.87 -12.94
C THR A 28 -22.89 11.88 -12.08
N GLN A 29 -22.89 12.05 -10.76
CA GLN A 29 -22.30 11.16 -9.76
C GLN A 29 -23.32 10.89 -8.64
N TRP A 30 -23.29 9.68 -8.08
CA TRP A 30 -24.25 9.26 -7.03
C TRP A 30 -23.74 8.11 -6.16
N TYR A 31 -22.61 7.50 -6.52
CA TYR A 31 -22.03 6.33 -5.87
C TYR A 31 -20.52 6.50 -5.72
N ASP A 32 -20.02 5.94 -4.62
CA ASP A 32 -18.73 6.14 -3.98
C ASP A 32 -18.55 4.83 -3.17
N LEU A 33 -17.69 3.93 -3.65
CA LEU A 33 -17.65 2.52 -3.23
C LEU A 33 -16.76 2.30 -2.00
N ASP A 34 -15.56 2.88 -2.06
CA ASP A 34 -14.48 2.86 -1.06
C ASP A 34 -14.65 4.02 -0.07
N GLY A 35 -14.95 5.23 -0.54
CA GLY A 35 -15.15 6.43 0.27
C GLY A 35 -14.14 7.56 -0.01
N ASP A 36 -13.40 7.51 -1.11
CA ASP A 36 -12.34 8.50 -1.42
C ASP A 36 -12.90 9.92 -1.69
N GLY A 37 -14.17 10.00 -2.10
CA GLY A 37 -14.87 11.24 -2.47
C GLY A 37 -14.81 11.59 -3.97
N LEU A 38 -14.47 10.64 -4.83
CA LEU A 38 -14.66 10.63 -6.28
C LEU A 38 -15.83 9.71 -6.65
N GLY A 39 -16.37 9.90 -7.86
CA GLY A 39 -17.62 9.27 -8.25
C GLY A 39 -17.44 8.09 -9.20
N ASP A 40 -17.96 6.92 -8.79
CA ASP A 40 -17.95 5.63 -9.51
C ASP A 40 -18.46 5.67 -10.97
N ASN A 41 -19.22 6.69 -11.39
CA ASN A 41 -19.77 6.71 -12.73
C ASN A 41 -18.70 7.15 -13.75
N PRO A 42 -18.21 6.26 -14.64
CA PRO A 42 -17.18 6.60 -15.63
C PRO A 42 -17.71 7.48 -16.77
N SER A 43 -19.02 7.81 -16.77
CA SER A 43 -19.62 8.81 -17.65
C SER A 43 -19.89 10.16 -16.95
N GLY A 44 -19.55 10.29 -15.67
CA GLY A 44 -19.77 11.48 -14.86
C GLY A 44 -18.65 12.51 -14.93
N VAL A 45 -18.86 13.65 -14.27
CA VAL A 45 -17.85 14.68 -14.06
C VAL A 45 -16.88 14.19 -12.99
N ASN A 46 -15.57 14.34 -13.26
CA ASN A 46 -14.47 13.94 -12.36
C ASN A 46 -14.67 12.53 -11.77
N GLY A 47 -15.09 11.58 -12.62
CA GLY A 47 -15.24 10.20 -12.21
C GLY A 47 -13.91 9.61 -11.75
N ASP A 48 -14.04 8.74 -10.76
CA ASP A 48 -12.97 8.00 -10.12
C ASP A 48 -12.13 7.20 -11.16
N PRO A 49 -10.78 7.28 -11.11
CA PRO A 49 -9.89 6.47 -11.94
C PRO A 49 -9.81 4.98 -11.54
N TYR A 50 -10.04 4.62 -10.28
CA TYR A 50 -9.82 3.30 -9.68
C TYR A 50 -10.95 2.82 -8.73
N PRO A 51 -12.17 2.51 -9.22
CA PRO A 51 -13.27 2.01 -8.38
C PRO A 51 -12.95 0.83 -7.46
N GLY A 52 -12.92 1.09 -6.14
CA GLY A 52 -12.55 0.13 -5.08
C GLY A 52 -11.10 0.22 -4.60
N ASP A 53 -10.50 1.41 -4.66
CA ASP A 53 -9.12 1.76 -4.24
C ASP A 53 -9.16 3.15 -3.58
N TYR A 54 -9.21 3.15 -2.23
CA TYR A 54 -9.49 4.33 -1.41
C TYR A 54 -8.45 5.47 -1.52
N ASP A 55 -7.21 5.18 -1.91
CA ASP A 55 -6.15 6.19 -2.01
C ASP A 55 -5.59 6.43 -3.42
N ASN A 56 -6.12 5.70 -4.41
CA ASN A 56 -5.89 5.82 -5.85
C ASN A 56 -4.45 5.45 -6.29
N ASP A 57 -3.75 4.54 -5.60
CA ASP A 57 -2.43 4.04 -6.02
C ASP A 57 -2.49 3.15 -7.28
N GLY A 58 -3.60 2.43 -7.46
CA GLY A 58 -3.89 1.51 -8.55
C GLY A 58 -4.05 0.03 -8.17
N GLU A 59 -3.90 -0.37 -6.90
CA GLU A 59 -4.07 -1.73 -6.38
C GLU A 59 -5.25 -1.79 -5.36
N PRO A 60 -6.32 -2.56 -5.60
CA PRO A 60 -7.58 -2.44 -4.83
C PRO A 60 -7.52 -2.78 -3.33
N ASP A 61 -8.45 -2.16 -2.56
CA ASP A 61 -8.74 -2.37 -1.13
C ASP A 61 -8.82 -3.86 -0.69
N GLU A 62 -9.24 -4.77 -1.58
CA GLU A 62 -9.37 -6.20 -1.26
C GLU A 62 -8.03 -6.98 -1.33
N THR A 63 -6.97 -6.32 -1.78
CA THR A 63 -5.64 -6.88 -2.07
C THR A 63 -4.48 -6.08 -1.46
N ASP A 64 -4.65 -4.77 -1.29
CA ASP A 64 -3.67 -3.91 -0.62
C ASP A 64 -3.60 -4.17 0.91
N VAL A 65 -2.43 -3.91 1.49
CA VAL A 65 -2.15 -4.02 2.93
C VAL A 65 -2.32 -2.67 3.65
N PHE A 66 -2.22 -1.53 2.96
CA PHE A 66 -2.25 -0.20 3.57
C PHE A 66 -3.21 0.82 2.90
N PRO A 67 -4.53 0.54 2.76
CA PRO A 67 -5.47 1.31 1.93
C PRO A 67 -5.93 2.64 2.56
N GLU A 68 -4.97 3.43 3.03
CA GLU A 68 -5.05 4.82 3.49
C GLU A 68 -3.71 5.58 3.20
N ASP A 69 -2.76 5.01 2.44
CA ASP A 69 -1.37 5.49 2.27
C ASP A 69 -0.74 5.15 0.88
N PRO A 70 -0.99 5.97 -0.17
CA PRO A 70 -0.72 5.67 -1.59
C PRO A 70 0.78 5.70 -2.00
N ASP A 71 1.69 5.66 -1.03
CA ASP A 71 3.13 5.44 -1.22
C ASP A 71 3.53 3.99 -0.81
N ARG A 72 2.59 3.12 -0.38
CA ARG A 72 2.86 1.83 0.30
C ARG A 72 1.81 0.76 -0.01
N THR A 73 2.15 -0.31 -0.75
CA THR A 73 1.15 -1.34 -1.14
C THR A 73 1.40 -2.76 -0.59
N LEU A 74 2.66 -3.16 -0.40
CA LEU A 74 3.05 -4.56 -0.15
C LEU A 74 3.87 -4.73 1.13
N ASP A 75 3.61 -5.83 1.84
CA ASP A 75 4.27 -6.28 3.08
C ASP A 75 4.20 -7.83 3.10
N ASP A 76 5.27 -8.53 2.64
CA ASP A 76 5.27 -10.00 2.50
C ASP A 76 5.30 -10.74 3.86
N ASP A 77 5.78 -10.12 4.95
CA ASP A 77 5.99 -10.78 6.25
C ASP A 77 5.07 -10.35 7.42
N GLN A 78 4.34 -9.25 7.22
CA GLN A 78 3.32 -8.65 8.07
C GLN A 78 3.86 -8.05 9.37
N ASP A 79 4.99 -7.32 9.28
CA ASP A 79 5.52 -6.47 10.36
C ASP A 79 4.96 -5.02 10.37
N GLY A 80 4.42 -4.57 9.23
CA GLY A 80 3.80 -3.25 9.07
C GLY A 80 4.67 -2.18 8.41
N LEU A 81 5.87 -2.51 7.92
CA LEU A 81 6.66 -1.75 6.95
C LEU A 81 6.36 -2.24 5.52
N SER A 82 6.62 -1.41 4.49
CA SER A 82 6.41 -1.84 3.09
C SER A 82 7.69 -2.26 2.35
N VAL A 83 7.50 -2.93 1.21
CA VAL A 83 8.52 -3.29 0.22
C VAL A 83 9.41 -2.10 -0.16
N GLU A 84 8.89 -0.88 -0.14
CA GLU A 84 9.56 0.36 -0.49
C GLU A 84 10.43 0.91 0.67
N GLU A 85 10.03 0.64 1.90
CA GLU A 85 10.70 1.07 3.13
C GLU A 85 11.85 0.14 3.53
N GLU A 86 11.59 -1.17 3.59
CA GLU A 86 12.56 -2.22 3.93
C GLU A 86 13.39 -2.66 2.71
N GLY A 87 12.78 -2.63 1.52
CA GLY A 87 13.31 -3.23 0.31
C GLY A 87 12.98 -4.73 0.20
N ALA A 88 12.54 -5.17 -0.99
CA ALA A 88 12.12 -6.54 -1.37
C ALA A 88 13.12 -7.72 -1.13
N ILE A 89 14.15 -7.55 -0.31
CA ILE A 89 15.00 -8.62 0.24
C ILE A 89 14.76 -8.81 1.75
N LEU A 90 14.40 -7.75 2.48
CA LEU A 90 14.15 -7.80 3.92
C LEU A 90 12.67 -7.99 4.23
N ASP A 91 11.79 -7.34 3.45
CA ASP A 91 10.32 -7.46 3.48
C ASP A 91 9.78 -8.91 3.51
N GLY A 92 10.49 -9.86 2.88
CA GLY A 92 10.17 -11.29 2.94
C GLY A 92 10.83 -12.07 4.09
N ILE A 93 11.30 -11.41 5.16
CA ILE A 93 12.12 -12.02 6.22
C ILE A 93 11.68 -11.57 7.64
N PRO A 94 10.73 -12.29 8.27
CA PRO A 94 10.18 -11.97 9.58
C PRO A 94 11.22 -11.53 10.62
N GLU A 95 11.00 -10.37 11.27
CA GLU A 95 11.90 -9.76 12.29
C GLU A 95 12.66 -10.76 13.19
N ARG A 96 11.96 -11.84 13.60
CA ARG A 96 12.47 -12.93 14.44
C ARG A 96 13.77 -13.58 13.92
N ASP A 97 14.00 -13.57 12.62
CA ASP A 97 15.14 -14.20 11.94
C ASP A 97 16.27 -13.20 11.62
N MET A 98 16.02 -11.89 11.69
CA MET A 98 17.05 -10.85 11.54
C MET A 98 18.27 -11.03 12.47
N PRO A 99 18.14 -11.44 13.75
CA PRO A 99 19.30 -11.77 14.60
C PRO A 99 20.18 -12.90 14.04
N ILE A 100 19.60 -13.84 13.29
CA ILE A 100 20.33 -14.94 12.64
C ILE A 100 21.08 -14.40 11.41
N ILE A 101 20.45 -13.52 10.62
CA ILE A 101 21.04 -12.89 9.44
C ILE A 101 22.20 -11.97 9.82
N PHE A 102 21.99 -11.05 10.79
CA PHE A 102 23.07 -10.21 11.30
C PHE A 102 24.21 -11.06 11.90
N GLY A 103 23.89 -12.16 12.58
CA GLY A 103 24.88 -13.14 13.06
C GLY A 103 25.70 -13.78 11.92
N ALA A 104 25.05 -14.18 10.83
CA ALA A 104 25.70 -14.77 9.66
C ALA A 104 26.56 -13.75 8.88
N ILE A 105 26.07 -12.53 8.68
CA ILE A 105 26.82 -11.43 8.05
C ILE A 105 28.07 -11.09 8.90
N PHE A 106 27.91 -10.95 10.21
CA PHE A 106 29.02 -10.65 11.13
C PHE A 106 30.07 -11.78 11.13
N MET A 107 29.63 -13.04 11.21
CA MET A 107 30.53 -14.20 11.16
C MET A 107 31.28 -14.34 9.82
N THR A 108 30.63 -14.06 8.69
CA THR A 108 31.27 -14.11 7.37
C THR A 108 32.25 -12.94 7.16
N MET A 109 31.94 -11.73 7.66
CA MET A 109 32.90 -10.62 7.69
C MET A 109 34.14 -10.95 8.54
N LEU A 110 33.97 -11.52 9.74
CA LEU A 110 35.09 -11.94 10.59
C LEU A 110 35.96 -13.02 9.92
N LEU A 111 35.35 -14.00 9.25
CA LEU A 111 36.07 -15.01 8.46
C LEU A 111 36.85 -14.39 7.29
N GLY A 112 36.23 -13.48 6.54
CA GLY A 112 36.88 -12.76 5.44
C GLY A 112 38.08 -11.95 5.90
N ILE A 113 37.95 -11.25 7.04
CA ILE A 113 39.03 -10.49 7.67
C ILE A 113 40.18 -11.42 8.13
N ALA A 114 39.87 -12.55 8.77
CA ALA A 114 40.88 -13.52 9.21
C ALA A 114 41.64 -14.19 8.05
N LEU A 115 40.93 -14.53 6.96
CA LEU A 115 41.53 -15.06 5.73
C LEU A 115 42.36 -13.99 5.00
N GLY A 116 41.90 -12.73 5.00
CA GLY A 116 42.64 -11.58 4.48
C GLY A 116 43.97 -11.36 5.21
N TYR A 117 43.96 -11.33 6.55
CA TYR A 117 45.18 -11.20 7.35
C TYR A 117 46.16 -12.37 7.15
N THR A 118 45.68 -13.61 7.17
CA THR A 118 46.57 -14.78 6.99
C THR A 118 47.17 -14.85 5.58
N TRP A 119 46.40 -14.52 4.54
CA TRP A 119 46.90 -14.42 3.16
C TRP A 119 47.83 -13.22 2.93
N GLY A 120 47.62 -12.10 3.62
CA GLY A 120 48.52 -10.94 3.61
C GLY A 120 49.87 -11.24 4.26
N ILE A 121 49.88 -11.89 5.43
CA ILE A 121 51.09 -12.31 6.14
C ILE A 121 51.92 -13.31 5.32
N MET A 122 51.27 -14.21 4.58
CA MET A 122 51.98 -15.16 3.70
C MET A 122 52.61 -14.49 2.47
N ARG A 123 52.03 -13.40 1.97
CA ARG A 123 52.49 -12.70 0.76
C ARG A 123 53.51 -11.58 1.03
N ASN A 124 53.89 -11.33 2.28
CA ASN A 124 54.82 -10.27 2.68
C ASN A 124 56.16 -10.82 3.24
N ARG A 125 56.58 -12.01 2.81
CA ARG A 125 57.91 -12.58 3.10
C ARG A 125 58.85 -12.36 1.89
N PRO A 126 60.10 -11.92 2.12
CA PRO A 126 61.13 -11.81 1.08
C PRO A 126 61.72 -13.19 0.70
#